data_AF-A0A7W0U7G5-F1
#
_entry.id   AF-A0A7W0U7G5-F1
#
_cell.length_a   1.000
_cell.length_b   1.000
_cell.length_c   1.000
_cell.angle_alpha   90.00
_cell.angle_beta   90.00
_cell.angle_gamma   90.00
#
_symmetry.space_group_name_H-M   'P 1'
#
loop_
_entity.id
_entity.type
_entity.pdbx_description
1 polymer ?
#
loop_
_entity_poly.entity_id
_entity_poly.type
_entity_poly.pdbx_seq_one_letter_code
_entity_poly.pdbx_strand_id
1 'polypeptide(L)'
;AAAALAPAFDTVVIETVGVGQSETDVEEVCDTVAVVVQPGSGDTLQFIKAGIMEVPDILVVTKSDLGEVAERARRDLTMALASLGSQDVPVLATSSTPPPKNIPELVAAMDSHRGGLDLAVTRTRGRRLSALAELVAGDGESALRALGGRRAAERLLAGAPPHASVPELTALLREAADR
;
A
#
# COMPACT_ATOMS: atom_id res chain seq x y z
N ALA A 1 -3.25 6.81 -10.74
CA ALA A 1 -4.69 6.50 -10.69
C ALA A 1 -5.33 6.93 -9.36
N ALA A 2 -4.82 6.45 -8.21
CA ALA A 2 -5.35 6.78 -6.87
C ALA A 2 -5.54 8.28 -6.62
N ALA A 3 -4.50 9.10 -6.86
CA ALA A 3 -4.54 10.55 -6.66
C ALA A 3 -5.57 11.28 -7.54
N ALA A 4 -5.86 10.76 -8.74
CA ALA A 4 -6.83 11.34 -9.65
C ALA A 4 -8.27 11.03 -9.25
N LEU A 5 -8.50 9.92 -8.55
CA LEU A 5 -9.82 9.50 -8.07
C LEU A 5 -10.17 10.12 -6.70
N ALA A 6 -9.17 10.45 -5.89
CA ALA A 6 -9.36 10.98 -4.54
C ALA A 6 -10.28 12.22 -4.42
N PRO A 7 -10.37 13.16 -5.39
CA PRO A 7 -11.31 14.28 -5.31
C PRO A 7 -12.77 13.89 -5.53
N ALA A 8 -13.03 12.72 -6.12
CA ALA A 8 -14.37 12.27 -6.54
C ALA A 8 -14.96 11.16 -5.66
N PHE A 9 -14.14 10.48 -4.85
CA PHE A 9 -14.54 9.33 -4.05
C PHE A 9 -13.96 9.42 -2.63
N ASP A 10 -14.79 9.10 -1.64
CA ASP A 10 -14.38 9.03 -0.23
C ASP A 10 -13.43 7.85 0.05
N THR A 11 -13.63 6.76 -0.69
CA THR A 11 -12.85 5.51 -0.60
C THR A 11 -12.47 5.05 -2.00
N VAL A 12 -11.18 4.78 -2.20
CA VAL A 12 -10.64 4.21 -3.44
C VAL A 12 -10.00 2.87 -3.10
N VAL A 13 -10.50 1.79 -3.69
CA VAL A 13 -9.92 0.45 -3.54
C VAL A 13 -8.98 0.20 -4.72
N ILE A 14 -7.75 -0.20 -4.43
CA ILE A 14 -6.75 -0.57 -5.43
C ILE A 14 -6.47 -2.06 -5.26
N GLU A 15 -6.71 -2.82 -6.31
CA GLU A 15 -6.42 -4.26 -6.36
C GLU A 15 -5.24 -4.49 -7.30
N THR A 16 -4.26 -5.28 -6.85
CA THR A 16 -3.16 -5.73 -7.70
C THR A 16 -3.64 -6.86 -8.62
N VAL A 17 -3.14 -6.89 -9.85
CA VAL A 17 -3.47 -7.95 -10.81
C VAL A 17 -2.26 -8.86 -11.00
N GLY A 18 -2.36 -10.12 -10.56
CA GLY A 18 -1.31 -11.14 -10.71
C GLY A 18 -0.22 -11.07 -9.63
N VAL A 19 0.82 -11.89 -9.81
CA VAL A 19 2.02 -11.96 -8.95
C VAL A 19 3.16 -11.16 -9.58
N GLY A 20 3.78 -10.22 -8.85
CA GLY A 20 4.75 -9.28 -9.42
C GLY A 20 5.70 -8.61 -8.42
N GLN A 21 6.15 -7.40 -8.76
CA GLN A 21 6.80 -6.45 -7.85
C GLN A 21 5.82 -5.35 -7.39
N SER A 22 4.56 -5.49 -7.79
CA SER A 22 3.49 -4.51 -7.62
C SER A 22 2.97 -4.44 -6.18
N GLU A 23 3.29 -5.45 -5.38
CA GLU A 23 2.89 -5.61 -3.98
C GLU A 23 3.58 -4.58 -3.08
N THR A 24 4.79 -4.13 -3.43
CA THR A 24 5.49 -3.04 -2.73
C THR A 24 5.07 -1.67 -3.26
N ASP A 25 4.69 -1.57 -4.54
CA ASP A 25 4.26 -0.31 -5.15
C ASP A 25 2.94 0.22 -4.54
N VAL A 26 2.05 -0.67 -4.09
CA VAL A 26 0.79 -0.27 -3.44
C VAL A 26 1.01 0.40 -2.08
N GLU A 27 2.09 0.07 -1.37
CA GLU A 27 2.44 0.70 -0.09
C GLU A 27 2.73 2.21 -0.25
N GLU A 28 3.23 2.62 -1.41
CA GLU A 28 3.57 4.02 -1.68
C GLU A 28 2.35 4.90 -1.95
N VAL A 29 1.20 4.31 -2.31
CA VAL A 29 0.03 5.04 -2.82
C VAL A 29 -1.26 4.79 -2.03
N CYS A 30 -1.28 3.81 -1.14
CA CYS A 30 -2.43 3.46 -0.30
C CYS A 30 -2.25 3.97 1.14
N ASP A 31 -3.34 4.40 1.77
CA ASP A 31 -3.35 4.73 3.20
C ASP A 31 -3.34 3.46 4.07
N THR A 32 -3.97 2.38 3.60
CA THR A 32 -4.05 1.07 4.27
C THR A 32 -3.84 -0.03 3.24
N VAL A 33 -2.94 -0.97 3.49
CA VAL A 33 -2.69 -2.15 2.65
C VAL A 33 -3.20 -3.41 3.33
N ALA A 34 -4.09 -4.14 2.66
CA ALA A 34 -4.57 -5.44 3.10
C ALA A 34 -4.00 -6.55 2.23
N VAL A 35 -3.29 -7.51 2.84
CA VAL A 35 -2.85 -8.73 2.14
C VAL A 35 -3.89 -9.82 2.35
N VAL A 36 -4.42 -10.31 1.23
CA VAL A 36 -5.52 -11.27 1.21
C VAL A 36 -5.00 -12.66 0.82
N VAL A 37 -5.16 -13.63 1.73
CA VAL A 37 -4.62 -14.99 1.62
C VAL A 37 -5.76 -16.00 1.59
N GLN A 38 -5.64 -17.02 0.73
CA GLN A 38 -6.55 -18.15 0.74
C GLN A 38 -6.01 -19.26 1.65
N PRO A 39 -6.87 -19.90 2.48
CA PRO A 39 -6.43 -21.03 3.28
C PRO A 39 -6.08 -22.24 2.42
N GLY A 40 -5.05 -22.97 2.84
CA GLY A 40 -4.62 -24.23 2.22
C GLY A 40 -3.86 -24.08 0.89
N SER A 41 -3.49 -22.87 0.47
CA SER A 41 -2.70 -22.67 -0.77
C SER A 41 -1.22 -23.03 -0.60
N GLY A 42 -0.69 -22.97 0.63
CA GLY A 42 0.74 -23.11 0.89
C GLY A 42 1.55 -21.83 0.60
N ASP A 43 0.88 -20.75 0.22
CA ASP A 43 1.53 -19.49 -0.18
C ASP A 43 2.22 -18.78 0.97
N THR A 44 1.84 -19.05 2.22
CA THR A 44 2.38 -18.36 3.42
C THR A 44 3.91 -18.36 3.45
N LEU A 45 4.56 -19.49 3.13
CA LEU A 45 6.02 -19.55 3.12
C LEU A 45 6.63 -18.74 1.95
N GLN A 46 5.94 -18.68 0.82
CA GLN A 46 6.38 -17.90 -0.33
C GLN A 46 6.23 -16.41 -0.07
N PHE A 47 5.14 -15.98 0.58
CA PHE A 47 4.93 -14.58 0.97
C PHE A 47 6.02 -14.09 1.93
N ILE A 48 6.40 -14.90 2.91
CA ILE A 48 7.52 -14.57 3.80
C ILE A 48 8.81 -14.40 3.00
N LYS A 49 9.13 -15.33 2.09
CA LYS A 49 10.36 -15.26 1.28
C LYS A 49 10.38 -14.08 0.32
N ALA A 50 9.21 -13.64 -0.14
CA ALA A 50 9.08 -12.51 -1.06
C ALA A 50 9.04 -11.14 -0.34
N GLY A 51 9.13 -11.10 0.99
CA GLY A 51 9.01 -9.86 1.77
C GLY A 51 7.59 -9.30 1.86
N ILE A 52 6.60 -10.01 1.30
CA ILE A 52 5.19 -9.55 1.27
C ILE A 52 4.63 -9.38 2.68
N MET A 53 5.09 -10.17 3.64
CA MET A 53 4.62 -10.12 5.03
C MET A 53 5.11 -8.88 5.80
N GLU A 54 5.99 -8.08 5.22
CA GLU A 54 6.47 -6.81 5.80
C GLU A 54 5.55 -5.62 5.43
N VAL A 55 4.72 -5.78 4.41
CA VAL A 55 3.88 -4.73 3.83
C VAL A 55 2.50 -4.54 4.49
N PRO A 56 1.75 -5.57 4.93
CA PRO A 56 0.35 -5.39 5.30
C PRO A 56 0.17 -4.63 6.61
N ASP A 57 -0.71 -3.64 6.57
CA ASP A 57 -1.33 -3.07 7.77
C ASP A 57 -2.40 -4.02 8.33
N ILE A 58 -2.99 -4.86 7.46
CA ILE A 58 -4.01 -5.86 7.81
C ILE A 58 -3.79 -7.13 6.99
N LEU A 59 -3.88 -8.28 7.63
CA LEU A 59 -3.86 -9.59 6.96
C LEU A 59 -5.24 -10.24 6.99
N VAL A 60 -5.68 -10.74 5.84
CA VAL A 60 -7.02 -11.30 5.65
C VAL A 60 -6.91 -12.73 5.17
N VAL A 61 -7.46 -13.67 5.93
CA VAL A 61 -7.68 -15.06 5.49
C VAL A 61 -9.08 -15.17 4.92
N THR A 62 -9.20 -15.42 3.62
CA THR A 62 -10.50 -15.59 2.95
C THR A 62 -11.11 -16.96 3.22
N LYS A 63 -12.35 -17.15 2.75
CA LYS A 63 -13.06 -18.45 2.79
C LYS A 63 -13.16 -19.03 4.20
N SER A 64 -13.45 -18.20 5.20
CA SER A 64 -13.60 -18.63 6.60
C SER A 64 -14.73 -19.63 6.83
N ASP A 65 -15.64 -19.76 5.85
CA ASP A 65 -16.65 -20.81 5.78
C ASP A 65 -16.06 -22.23 5.64
N LEU A 66 -14.78 -22.37 5.26
CA LEU A 66 -14.06 -23.65 5.24
C LEU A 66 -13.64 -24.16 6.64
N GLY A 67 -13.99 -23.45 7.71
CA GLY A 67 -13.81 -23.88 9.09
C GLY A 67 -12.34 -24.04 9.49
N GLU A 68 -11.96 -25.22 9.99
CA GLU A 68 -10.64 -25.47 10.58
C GLU A 68 -9.46 -25.17 9.64
N VAL A 69 -9.63 -25.32 8.32
CA VAL A 69 -8.56 -25.01 7.36
C VAL A 69 -8.28 -23.51 7.34
N ALA A 70 -9.32 -22.67 7.43
CA ALA A 70 -9.19 -21.22 7.52
C ALA A 70 -8.60 -20.79 8.87
N GLU A 71 -9.07 -21.36 9.98
CA GLU A 71 -8.50 -21.05 11.30
C GLU A 71 -7.05 -21.48 11.45
N ARG A 72 -6.65 -22.60 10.84
CA ARG A 72 -5.23 -23.00 10.78
C ARG A 72 -4.40 -21.97 10.03
N ALA A 73 -4.82 -21.55 8.84
CA ALA A 73 -4.11 -20.53 8.07
C ALA A 73 -4.00 -19.21 8.86
N ARG A 74 -5.06 -18.79 9.54
CA ARG A 74 -5.07 -17.59 10.40
C ARG A 74 -4.05 -17.69 11.54
N ARG A 75 -3.99 -18.84 12.23
CA ARG A 75 -3.01 -19.09 13.28
C ARG A 75 -1.58 -19.09 12.75
N ASP A 76 -1.34 -19.75 11.62
CA ASP A 76 -0.02 -19.83 10.99
C ASP A 76 0.50 -18.43 10.60
N LEU A 77 -0.36 -17.59 10.00
CA LEU A 77 -0.01 -16.21 9.65
C LEU A 77 0.23 -15.35 10.90
N THR A 78 -0.57 -15.52 11.95
CA THR A 78 -0.38 -14.80 13.23
C THR A 78 0.99 -15.12 13.84
N MET A 79 1.39 -16.41 13.85
CA MET A 79 2.70 -16.82 14.36
C MET A 79 3.85 -16.31 13.48
N ALA A 80 3.66 -16.30 12.16
CA ALA A 80 4.65 -15.78 11.22
C ALA A 80 4.91 -14.27 11.47
N LEU A 81 3.85 -13.46 11.59
CA LEU A 81 3.97 -12.03 11.91
C LEU A 81 4.67 -11.79 13.26
N ALA A 82 4.28 -12.55 14.29
CA ALA A 82 4.93 -12.45 15.60
C ALA A 82 6.44 -12.77 15.52
N SER A 83 6.83 -13.73 14.69
CA SER A 83 8.25 -14.07 14.48
C SER A 83 9.02 -12.98 13.72
N LEU A 84 8.33 -12.14 12.96
CA LEU A 84 8.88 -10.97 12.26
C LEU A 84 8.84 -9.68 13.10
N GLY A 85 8.27 -9.73 14.32
CA GLY A 85 8.11 -8.56 15.19
C GLY A 85 6.89 -7.68 14.85
N SER A 86 6.02 -8.14 13.96
CA SER A 86 4.81 -7.42 13.50
C SER A 86 3.55 -7.94 14.18
N GLN A 87 3.61 -8.30 15.47
CA GLN A 87 2.46 -8.87 16.19
C GLN A 87 1.24 -7.95 16.30
N ASP A 88 1.42 -6.65 16.06
CA ASP A 88 0.35 -5.65 16.12
C ASP A 88 -0.51 -5.62 14.85
N VAL A 89 -0.06 -6.26 13.77
CA VAL A 89 -0.83 -6.38 12.52
C VAL A 89 -2.00 -7.36 12.71
N PRO A 90 -3.26 -6.92 12.59
CA PRO A 90 -4.42 -7.78 12.77
C PRO A 90 -4.53 -8.83 11.66
N VAL A 91 -4.84 -10.07 12.06
CA VAL A 91 -5.12 -11.20 11.15
C VAL A 91 -6.59 -11.62 11.27
N LEU A 92 -7.39 -11.28 10.26
CA LEU A 92 -8.84 -11.51 10.24
C LEU A 92 -9.22 -12.63 9.27
N ALA A 93 -10.12 -13.52 9.70
CA ALA A 93 -10.71 -14.53 8.82
C ALA A 93 -12.05 -14.03 8.29
N THR A 94 -12.24 -13.95 6.98
CA THR A 94 -13.47 -13.44 6.33
C THR A 94 -14.06 -14.45 5.36
N SER A 95 -15.36 -14.33 5.10
CA SER A 95 -16.02 -15.07 4.03
C SER A 95 -17.02 -14.19 3.31
N SER A 96 -16.98 -14.24 1.98
CA SER A 96 -17.93 -13.56 1.10
C SER A 96 -19.11 -14.45 0.69
N THR A 97 -19.11 -15.75 1.06
CA THR A 97 -20.25 -16.63 0.76
C THR A 97 -21.46 -16.25 1.63
N PRO A 98 -22.68 -16.20 1.09
CA PRO A 98 -23.86 -15.86 1.88
C PRO A 98 -24.18 -16.92 2.97
N PRO A 99 -24.42 -16.49 4.23
CA PRO A 99 -24.28 -15.13 4.74
C PRO A 99 -22.80 -14.75 4.95
N PRO A 100 -22.38 -13.54 4.51
CA PRO A 100 -20.99 -13.12 4.64
C PRO A 100 -20.58 -13.06 6.11
N LYS A 101 -19.31 -13.37 6.38
CA LYS A 101 -18.75 -13.43 7.73
C LYS A 101 -17.58 -12.47 7.86
N ASN A 102 -17.57 -11.73 8.96
CA ASN A 102 -16.47 -10.89 9.41
C ASN A 102 -16.07 -9.73 8.46
N ILE A 103 -16.93 -9.41 7.47
CA ILE A 103 -16.70 -8.26 6.58
C ILE A 103 -16.81 -6.93 7.33
N PRO A 104 -17.82 -6.69 8.21
CA PRO A 104 -17.87 -5.48 9.02
C PRO A 104 -16.64 -5.30 9.91
N GLU A 105 -16.11 -6.38 10.47
CA GLU A 105 -14.92 -6.41 11.32
C GLU A 105 -13.66 -6.05 10.52
N LEU A 106 -13.56 -6.49 9.26
CA LEU A 106 -12.49 -6.07 8.36
C LEU A 106 -12.55 -4.56 8.08
N VAL A 107 -13.75 -4.03 7.80
CA VAL A 107 -13.94 -2.58 7.58
C VAL A 107 -13.57 -1.80 8.85
N ALA A 108 -14.01 -2.27 10.02
CA ALA A 108 -13.68 -1.63 11.30
C ALA A 108 -12.16 -1.62 11.58
N ALA A 109 -11.44 -2.69 11.22
CA ALA A 109 -9.99 -2.73 11.35
C ALA A 109 -9.30 -1.74 10.39
N MET A 110 -9.79 -1.63 9.14
CA MET A 110 -9.31 -0.63 8.18
C MET A 110 -9.53 0.81 8.67
N ASP A 111 -10.70 1.09 9.23
CA ASP A 111 -11.02 2.41 9.80
C ASP A 111 -10.19 2.71 11.05
N SER A 112 -9.96 1.71 11.91
CA SER A 112 -9.11 1.86 13.09
C SER A 112 -7.66 2.14 12.71
N HIS A 113 -7.11 1.41 11.73
CA HIS A 113 -5.78 1.66 11.19
C HIS A 113 -5.68 3.09 10.67
N ARG A 114 -6.63 3.47 9.78
CA ARG A 114 -6.71 4.82 9.20
C ARG A 114 -6.79 5.92 10.27
N GLY A 115 -7.53 5.69 11.36
CA GLY A 115 -7.65 6.61 12.48
C GLY A 115 -6.35 6.84 13.26
N GLY A 116 -5.39 5.91 13.17
CA GLY A 116 -4.06 6.05 13.75
C GLY A 116 -3.04 6.78 12.86
N LEU A 117 -3.37 7.05 11.60
CA LEU A 117 -2.45 7.67 10.64
C LEU A 117 -2.45 9.20 10.73
N ASP A 118 -1.27 9.79 10.59
CA ASP A 118 -1.16 11.20 10.18
C ASP A 118 -1.40 11.31 8.66
N LEU A 119 -2.68 11.38 8.29
CA LEU A 119 -3.09 11.46 6.88
C LEU A 119 -2.48 12.66 6.15
N ALA A 120 -2.14 13.74 6.84
CA ALA A 120 -1.50 14.89 6.20
C ALA A 120 -0.08 14.53 5.75
N VAL A 121 0.68 13.85 6.61
CA VAL A 121 2.01 13.34 6.29
C VAL A 121 1.94 12.26 5.20
N THR A 122 1.07 11.25 5.36
CA THR A 122 0.93 10.15 4.40
C THR A 122 0.58 10.67 3.00
N ARG A 123 -0.41 11.57 2.90
CA ARG A 123 -0.81 12.13 1.60
C ARG A 123 0.26 13.04 0.99
N THR A 124 1.04 13.75 1.81
CA THR A 124 2.17 14.54 1.32
C THR A 124 3.25 13.64 0.73
N ARG A 125 3.59 12.54 1.41
CA ARG A 125 4.51 11.52 0.88
C ARG A 125 3.99 10.95 -0.44
N GLY A 126 2.73 10.51 -0.48
CA GLY A 126 2.12 9.92 -1.69
C GLY A 126 2.11 10.86 -2.90
N ARG A 127 1.80 12.16 -2.71
CA ARG A 127 1.87 13.16 -3.80
C ARG A 127 3.29 13.34 -4.34
N ARG A 128 4.30 13.37 -3.45
CA ARG A 128 5.71 13.50 -3.84
C ARG A 128 6.22 12.29 -4.62
N LEU A 129 5.87 11.08 -4.18
CA LEU A 129 6.20 9.85 -4.90
C LEU A 129 5.52 9.80 -6.26
N SER A 130 4.23 10.17 -6.32
CA SER A 130 3.48 10.26 -7.58
C SER A 130 4.13 11.23 -8.57
N ALA A 131 4.60 12.40 -8.10
CA ALA A 131 5.27 13.37 -8.96
C ALA A 131 6.60 12.85 -9.52
N LEU A 132 7.38 12.10 -8.73
CA LEU A 132 8.60 11.44 -9.21
C LEU A 132 8.29 10.39 -10.27
N ALA A 133 7.28 9.55 -10.02
CA ALA A 133 6.85 8.54 -10.98
C ALA A 133 6.36 9.17 -12.30
N GLU A 134 5.59 10.26 -12.23
CA GLU A 134 5.13 11.00 -13.41
C GLU A 134 6.28 11.62 -14.20
N LEU A 135 7.29 12.19 -13.52
CA LEU A 135 8.49 12.72 -14.17
C LEU A 135 9.22 11.60 -14.94
N VAL A 136 9.46 10.46 -14.30
CA VAL A 136 10.18 9.35 -14.95
C VAL A 136 9.38 8.77 -16.11
N ALA A 137 8.06 8.63 -15.95
CA ALA A 137 7.19 8.12 -17.00
C ALA A 137 7.09 9.07 -18.21
N GLY A 138 7.07 10.40 -17.97
CA GLY A 138 6.95 11.40 -19.02
C GLY A 138 8.26 11.78 -19.70
N ASP A 139 9.34 11.93 -18.91
CA ASP A 139 10.59 12.57 -19.32
C ASP A 139 11.79 11.60 -19.27
N GLY A 140 11.56 10.38 -18.77
CA GLY A 140 12.56 9.33 -18.65
C GLY A 140 13.56 9.54 -17.50
N GLU A 141 14.44 8.56 -17.30
CA GLU A 141 15.48 8.64 -16.26
C GLU A 141 16.50 9.76 -16.48
N SER A 142 16.64 10.28 -17.70
CA SER A 142 17.51 11.42 -18.00
C SER A 142 17.12 12.65 -17.18
N ALA A 143 15.83 12.90 -16.96
CA ALA A 143 15.36 14.00 -16.13
C ALA A 143 15.82 13.84 -14.67
N LEU A 144 15.71 12.62 -14.11
CA LEU A 144 16.24 12.35 -12.77
C LEU A 144 17.75 12.56 -12.70
N ARG A 145 18.51 12.16 -13.74
CA ARG A 145 19.95 12.38 -13.79
C ARG A 145 20.30 13.87 -13.84
N ALA A 146 19.56 14.67 -14.60
CA ALA A 146 19.74 16.12 -14.66
C ALA A 146 19.52 16.78 -13.29
N LEU A 147 18.56 16.29 -12.50
CA LEU A 147 18.35 16.73 -11.12
C LEU A 147 19.45 16.31 -10.13
N GLY A 148 20.44 15.51 -10.54
CA GLY A 148 21.44 14.93 -9.64
C GLY A 148 20.98 13.62 -8.97
N GLY A 149 19.97 12.96 -9.55
CA GLY A 149 19.44 11.67 -9.12
C GLY A 149 18.25 11.77 -8.15
N ARG A 150 17.66 10.61 -7.83
CA ARG A 150 16.44 10.48 -7.00
C ARG A 150 16.53 11.23 -5.67
N ARG A 151 17.65 11.09 -4.93
CA ARG A 151 17.84 11.77 -3.63
C ARG A 151 17.85 13.29 -3.73
N ALA A 152 18.31 13.85 -4.85
CA ALA A 152 18.28 15.29 -5.07
C ALA A 152 16.86 15.77 -5.38
N ALA A 153 16.13 15.02 -6.21
CA ALA A 153 14.71 15.26 -6.48
C ALA A 153 13.85 15.17 -5.20
N GLU A 154 14.06 14.16 -4.35
CA GLU A 154 13.37 14.02 -3.06
C GLU A 154 13.65 15.19 -2.12
N ARG A 155 14.89 15.71 -2.07
CA ARG A 155 15.23 16.91 -1.28
C ARG A 155 14.54 18.16 -1.81
N LEU A 156 14.44 18.31 -3.13
CA LEU A 156 13.72 19.43 -3.74
C LEU A 156 12.24 19.38 -3.34
N LEU A 157 11.61 18.21 -3.46
CA LEU A 157 10.22 18.00 -3.06
C LEU A 157 9.99 18.19 -1.57
N ALA A 158 10.97 17.87 -0.72
CA ALA A 158 10.90 18.09 0.72
C ALA A 158 10.74 19.58 1.07
N GLY A 159 11.31 20.49 0.26
CA GLY A 159 11.17 21.94 0.41
C GLY A 159 9.89 22.52 -0.21
N ALA A 160 9.11 21.74 -0.97
CA ALA A 160 7.86 22.20 -1.56
C ALA A 160 6.73 22.30 -0.53
N PRO A 161 5.72 23.17 -0.75
CA PRO A 161 4.57 23.30 0.14
C PRO A 161 3.90 21.93 0.39
N PRO A 162 3.49 21.63 1.64
CA PRO A 162 2.97 20.29 1.97
C PRO A 162 1.67 19.97 1.22
N HIS A 163 0.88 20.97 0.85
CA HIS A 163 -0.39 20.83 0.13
C HIS A 163 -0.26 20.96 -1.39
N ALA A 164 0.95 21.08 -1.94
CA ALA A 164 1.15 21.14 -3.38
C ALA A 164 0.60 19.87 -4.05
N SER A 165 -0.11 20.07 -5.15
CA SER A 165 -0.70 19.02 -5.98
C SER A 165 0.38 18.29 -6.78
N VAL A 166 0.06 17.08 -7.25
CA VAL A 166 0.99 16.30 -8.08
C VAL A 166 1.44 17.08 -9.33
N PRO A 167 0.55 17.74 -10.11
CA PRO A 167 0.98 18.53 -11.26
C PRO A 167 1.93 19.69 -10.92
N GLU A 168 1.70 20.39 -9.80
CA GLU A 168 2.60 21.47 -9.34
C GLU A 168 3.99 20.93 -8.97
N LEU A 169 4.03 19.78 -8.28
CA LEU A 169 5.29 19.12 -7.91
C LEU A 169 6.03 18.57 -9.15
N THR A 170 5.31 17.99 -10.11
CA THR A 170 5.89 17.51 -11.38
C THR A 170 6.45 18.68 -12.20
N ALA A 171 5.74 19.81 -12.26
CA ALA A 171 6.22 21.02 -12.93
C ALA A 171 7.51 21.56 -12.27
N LEU A 172 7.54 21.64 -10.93
CA LEU A 172 8.73 22.03 -10.16
C LEU A 172 9.95 21.16 -10.50
N LEU A 173 9.74 19.83 -10.61
CA LEU A 173 10.81 18.89 -10.98
C LEU A 173 11.31 19.11 -12.40
N ARG A 174 10.41 19.29 -13.37
CA ARG A 174 10.78 19.55 -14.78
C ARG A 174 11.55 20.85 -14.95
N GLU A 175 11.03 21.94 -14.38
CA GLU A 175 11.72 23.24 -14.38
C GLU A 175 13.11 23.17 -13.76
N ALA A 176 13.31 22.31 -12.75
CA ALA A 176 14.61 22.12 -12.15
C ALA A 176 15.55 21.23 -12.98
N ALA A 177 15.03 20.31 -13.78
CA ALA A 177 15.81 19.43 -14.65
C ALA A 177 16.29 20.14 -15.92
N ASP A 178 15.58 21.16 -16.38
CA ASP A 178 15.90 21.94 -17.59
C ASP A 178 16.94 23.05 -17.35
N ARG A 179 17.41 23.24 -16.10
CA ARG A 179 18.43 24.22 -15.71
C ARG A 179 19.84 23.62 -15.71
#